data_AF-A0A915LD04-F1
#
_entry.id   AF-A0A915LD04-F1
#
_cell.length_a   1.000
_cell.length_b   1.000
_cell.length_c   1.000
_cell.angle_alpha   90.00
_cell.angle_beta   90.00
_cell.angle_gamma   90.00
#
_symmetry.space_group_name_H-M   'P 1'
#
loop_
_entity.id
_entity.type
_entity.pdbx_description
1 polymer ?
#
loop_
_entity_poly.entity_id
_entity_poly.type
_entity_poly.pdbx_seq_one_letter_code
_entity_poly.pdbx_strand_id
1 'polypeptide(L)'
;DLLFDIETRRLVKFVLHTNVPGHFDFGIYDRCEFLLKAETKSMEELNIGTESKLEAFRSLFDHQTNSNITSGNNDTFSGPVVLNKSSSEGENPFGSSFCYGTDQMIFEVLDNGHIASVVLFDPLLGP
;
A
#
# COMPACT_ATOMS: atom_id res chain seq x y z
N ASP A 1 -6.78 10.42 6.06
CA ASP A 1 -7.11 10.25 7.50
C ASP A 1 -5.88 10.17 8.37
N LEU A 2 -5.97 10.61 9.63
CA LEU A 2 -4.88 10.56 10.61
C LEU A 2 -5.36 9.88 11.88
N LEU A 3 -4.64 8.86 12.34
CA LEU A 3 -4.89 8.16 13.60
C LEU A 3 -3.84 8.58 14.62
N PHE A 4 -4.29 9.15 15.74
CA PHE A 4 -3.43 9.53 16.85
C PHE A 4 -3.64 8.60 18.04
N ASP A 5 -2.55 8.24 18.70
CA ASP A 5 -2.58 7.62 20.01
C ASP A 5 -2.85 8.69 21.06
N ILE A 6 -3.88 8.49 21.88
CA ILE A 6 -4.37 9.52 22.81
C ILE A 6 -3.45 9.70 24.02
N GLU A 7 -2.76 8.64 24.46
CA GLU A 7 -1.90 8.67 25.64
C GLU A 7 -0.57 9.38 25.33
N THR A 8 0.07 8.98 24.25
CA THR A 8 1.37 9.52 23.79
C THR A 8 1.23 10.76 22.94
N ARG A 9 0.02 11.07 22.43
CA ARG A 9 -0.27 12.16 21.49
C ARG A 9 0.56 12.10 20.22
N ARG A 10 0.89 10.89 19.77
CA ARG A 10 1.69 10.64 18.56
C ARG A 10 0.79 10.17 17.42
N LEU A 11 1.18 10.52 16.20
CA LEU A 11 0.55 9.98 15.01
C LEU A 11 0.98 8.50 14.87
N VAL A 12 0.00 7.61 14.80
CA VAL A 12 0.21 6.16 14.62
C VAL A 12 0.16 5.81 13.15
N LYS A 13 -0.80 6.39 12.43
CA LYS A 13 -1.09 6.03 11.04
C LYS A 13 -1.66 7.20 10.26
N PHE A 14 -1.29 7.26 9.00
CA PHE A 14 -1.77 8.23 8.02
C PHE A 14 -2.23 7.49 6.78
N VAL A 15 -3.43 7.83 6.30
CA VAL A 15 -4.05 7.25 5.11
C VAL A 15 -4.20 8.34 4.06
N LEU A 16 -3.51 8.15 2.94
CA LEU A 16 -3.47 9.05 1.79
C LEU A 16 -4.39 8.48 0.71
N HIS A 17 -5.59 9.04 0.55
CA HIS A 17 -6.55 8.60 -0.48
C HIS A 17 -6.32 9.36 -1.78
N THR A 18 -6.23 8.66 -2.91
CA THR A 18 -6.06 9.31 -4.22
C THR A 18 -7.38 9.73 -4.86
N ASN A 19 -8.50 9.19 -4.34
CA ASN A 19 -9.84 9.36 -4.91
C ASN A 19 -9.89 9.02 -6.41
N VAL A 20 -9.27 7.90 -6.80
CA VAL A 20 -9.22 7.43 -8.19
C VAL A 20 -10.57 6.83 -8.62
N PRO A 21 -11.11 7.18 -9.81
CA PRO A 21 -12.29 6.53 -10.35
C PRO A 21 -12.11 5.01 -10.49
N GLY A 22 -13.14 4.25 -10.17
CA GLY A 22 -13.07 2.78 -10.17
C GLY A 22 -12.58 2.18 -8.85
N HIS A 23 -12.30 2.99 -7.82
CA HIS A 23 -12.19 2.48 -6.46
C HIS A 23 -13.57 2.41 -5.78
N PHE A 24 -13.74 1.45 -4.88
CA PHE A 24 -15.00 1.26 -4.15
C PHE A 24 -15.41 2.50 -3.33
N ASP A 25 -14.44 3.23 -2.77
CA ASP A 25 -14.68 4.43 -1.96
C ASP A 25 -14.57 5.73 -2.78
N PHE A 26 -14.66 5.66 -4.12
CA PHE A 26 -14.59 6.84 -4.97
C PHE A 26 -15.67 7.86 -4.62
N GLY A 27 -15.27 9.11 -4.42
CA GLY A 27 -16.14 10.22 -4.04
C GLY A 27 -16.42 10.33 -2.53
N ILE A 28 -15.94 9.40 -1.70
CA ILE A 28 -16.09 9.46 -0.23
C ILE A 28 -15.03 10.39 0.39
N TYR A 29 -13.80 10.35 -0.12
CA TYR A 29 -12.67 11.11 0.41
C TYR A 29 -12.17 12.16 -0.60
N ASP A 30 -11.68 13.29 -0.07
CA ASP A 30 -10.94 14.26 -0.88
C ASP A 30 -9.61 13.67 -1.35
N ARG A 31 -9.19 14.05 -2.55
CA ARG A 31 -7.92 13.63 -3.13
C ARG A 31 -6.74 14.23 -2.37
N CYS A 32 -5.84 13.37 -1.94
CA CYS A 32 -4.58 13.74 -1.31
C CYS A 32 -3.44 13.72 -2.33
N GLU A 33 -2.87 14.89 -2.61
CA GLU A 33 -1.63 15.01 -3.38
C GLU A 33 -0.42 14.72 -2.48
N PHE A 34 0.45 13.79 -2.91
CA PHE A 34 1.63 13.39 -2.16
C PHE A 34 2.82 13.09 -3.07
N LEU A 35 4.01 13.13 -2.46
CA LEU A 35 5.25 12.63 -3.00
C LEU A 35 5.98 11.87 -1.89
N LEU A 36 6.03 10.55 -2.01
CA LEU A 36 6.76 9.68 -1.11
C LEU A 36 8.15 9.43 -1.66
N LYS A 37 9.14 9.49 -0.76
CA LYS A 37 10.51 9.07 -1.06
C LYS A 37 10.74 7.73 -0.38
N ALA A 38 11.10 6.73 -1.15
CA ALA A 38 11.43 5.40 -0.68
C ALA A 38 12.80 5.00 -1.21
N GLU A 39 13.43 4.05 -0.55
CA GLU A 39 14.70 3.49 -0.96
C GLU A 39 14.54 1.98 -1.08
N THR A 40 14.99 1.43 -2.21
CA THR A 40 15.01 -0.02 -2.39
C THR A 40 16.16 -0.64 -1.60
N LYS A 41 16.14 -1.96 -1.43
CA LYS A 41 17.27 -2.67 -0.79
C LYS A 41 18.60 -2.51 -1.55
N SER A 42 18.55 -2.18 -2.84
CA SER A 42 19.73 -1.86 -3.66
C SER A 42 20.16 -0.39 -3.56
N MET A 43 19.64 0.37 -2.58
CA MET A 43 19.93 1.79 -2.36
C MET A 43 19.56 2.68 -3.56
N GLU A 44 18.52 2.30 -4.29
CA GLU A 44 17.95 3.11 -5.36
C GLU A 44 16.82 3.98 -4.78
N GLU A 45 16.92 5.29 -4.98
CA GLU A 45 15.88 6.24 -4.59
C GLU A 45 14.68 6.18 -5.54
N LEU A 46 13.49 6.02 -4.97
CA LEU A 46 12.22 6.05 -5.67
C LEU A 46 11.38 7.22 -5.20
N ASN A 47 10.84 7.95 -6.18
CA ASN A 47 9.88 9.02 -5.97
C ASN A 47 8.50 8.54 -6.41
N ILE A 48 7.59 8.37 -5.46
CA ILE A 48 6.24 7.83 -5.69
C ILE A 48 5.24 8.94 -5.46
N GLY A 49 4.64 9.43 -6.54
CA GLY A 49 3.59 10.44 -6.49
C GLY A 49 2.19 9.84 -6.51
N THR A 50 1.19 10.67 -6.30
CA THR A 50 -0.24 10.30 -6.38
C THR A 50 -0.62 9.64 -7.71
N GLU A 51 0.02 10.04 -8.81
CA GLU A 51 -0.20 9.49 -10.16
C GLU A 51 0.73 8.34 -10.54
N SER A 52 1.65 7.94 -9.66
CA SER A 52 2.53 6.81 -9.92
C SER A 52 1.72 5.53 -10.05
N LYS A 53 2.14 4.67 -10.98
CA LYS A 53 1.60 3.32 -11.14
C LYS A 53 2.47 2.30 -10.46
N LEU A 54 1.90 1.14 -10.12
CA LEU A 54 2.60 0.03 -9.47
C LEU A 54 3.95 -0.29 -10.12
N GLU A 55 4.03 -0.29 -11.45
CA GLU A 55 5.26 -0.56 -12.20
C GLU A 55 6.44 0.34 -11.82
N ALA A 56 6.19 1.59 -11.41
CA ALA A 56 7.22 2.54 -11.04
C ALA A 56 7.86 2.26 -9.66
N PHE A 57 7.19 1.50 -8.80
CA PHE A 57 7.65 1.23 -7.43
C PHE A 57 7.56 -0.25 -7.04
N ARG A 58 7.31 -1.13 -8.00
CA ARG A 58 7.16 -2.57 -7.77
C ARG A 58 8.39 -3.19 -7.12
N SER A 59 9.57 -2.66 -7.43
CA SER A 59 10.85 -3.09 -6.86
C SER A 59 10.93 -2.90 -5.34
N LEU A 60 10.08 -2.08 -4.72
CA LEU A 60 9.97 -2.00 -3.26
C LEU A 60 9.53 -3.32 -2.62
N PHE A 61 8.77 -4.13 -3.36
CA PHE A 61 8.20 -5.38 -2.86
C PHE A 61 9.03 -6.61 -3.27
N ASP A 62 10.00 -6.45 -4.17
CA ASP A 62 10.84 -7.53 -4.64
C ASP A 62 11.86 -7.94 -3.55
N HIS A 63 11.51 -8.96 -2.77
CA HIS A 63 12.49 -9.67 -1.95
C HIS A 63 13.43 -10.43 -2.88
N GLN A 64 14.65 -9.91 -3.10
CA GLN A 64 15.71 -10.71 -3.72
C GLN A 64 15.95 -11.97 -2.88
N THR A 65 15.42 -13.09 -3.33
CA THR A 65 15.81 -14.43 -2.89
C THR A 65 17.21 -14.71 -3.41
N ASN A 66 18.25 -14.14 -2.78
CA ASN A 66 19.58 -14.71 -2.88
C ASN A 66 19.65 -15.95 -1.98
N SER A 67 19.04 -17.05 -2.40
CA SER A 67 19.16 -18.32 -1.68
C SER A 67 19.39 -19.49 -2.63
N ASN A 68 20.66 -19.71 -2.98
CA ASN A 68 21.19 -21.05 -3.27
C ASN A 68 21.30 -21.89 -1.98
N ILE A 69 20.30 -21.86 -1.09
CA ILE A 69 20.31 -22.63 0.15
C ILE A 69 18.95 -23.30 0.36
N THR A 70 19.03 -24.62 0.31
CA THR A 70 18.08 -25.66 0.69
C THR A 70 17.20 -25.36 1.91
N SER A 71 15.90 -25.59 1.70
CA SER A 71 14.97 -26.26 2.62
C SER A 71 14.93 -25.82 4.09
N GLY A 72 13.91 -25.02 4.43
CA GLY A 72 13.36 -24.94 5.80
C GLY A 72 12.92 -23.52 6.18
N ASN A 73 11.63 -23.23 6.03
CA ASN A 73 10.94 -21.95 6.29
C ASN A 73 11.28 -20.81 5.31
N ASN A 74 10.78 -21.01 4.10
CA ASN A 74 10.63 -20.01 3.06
C ASN A 74 9.57 -18.97 3.48
N ASP A 75 9.96 -17.88 4.13
CA ASP A 75 9.14 -16.65 4.11
C ASP A 75 9.35 -15.97 2.74
N THR A 76 8.89 -16.69 1.72
CA THR A 76 8.99 -16.37 0.29
C THR A 76 7.92 -15.35 -0.04
N PHE A 77 8.34 -14.18 -0.54
CA PHE A 77 7.54 -13.22 -1.31
C PHE A 77 6.02 -13.43 -1.18
N SER A 78 5.43 -12.84 -0.14
CA SER A 78 3.98 -12.74 -0.08
C SER A 78 3.55 -11.80 -1.20
N GLY A 79 2.95 -12.33 -2.28
CA GLY A 79 2.25 -11.50 -3.26
C GLY A 79 1.22 -10.57 -2.59
N PRO A 80 0.58 -9.68 -3.37
CA PRO A 80 -0.36 -8.74 -2.78
C PRO A 80 -1.50 -9.47 -2.05
N VAL A 81 -1.96 -8.88 -0.95
CA VAL A 81 -3.24 -9.28 -0.36
C VAL A 81 -4.34 -8.75 -1.25
N VAL A 82 -5.22 -9.64 -1.72
CA VAL A 82 -6.38 -9.25 -2.55
C VAL A 82 -7.49 -8.77 -1.63
N LEU A 83 -8.00 -7.57 -1.89
CA LEU A 83 -9.09 -6.95 -1.16
C LEU A 83 -10.35 -6.93 -2.02
N ASN A 84 -11.32 -7.75 -1.63
CA ASN A 84 -12.66 -7.77 -2.22
C ASN A 84 -13.63 -7.02 -1.32
N LYS A 85 -13.87 -5.74 -1.63
CA LYS A 85 -14.88 -4.96 -0.91
C LYS A 85 -16.28 -5.33 -1.39
N SER A 86 -17.24 -5.36 -0.47
CA SER A 86 -18.67 -5.50 -0.75
C SER A 86 -19.46 -4.68 0.27
N SER A 87 -20.70 -4.35 -0.07
CA SER A 87 -21.62 -3.62 0.81
C SER A 87 -22.93 -4.39 0.99
N SER A 88 -23.76 -3.94 1.93
CA SER A 88 -25.15 -4.44 2.07
C SER A 88 -25.98 -4.22 0.79
N GLU A 89 -25.59 -3.25 -0.04
CA GLU A 89 -26.28 -2.88 -1.27
C GLU A 89 -25.80 -3.68 -2.51
N GLY A 90 -24.78 -4.53 -2.36
CA GLY A 90 -24.27 -5.40 -3.44
C GLY A 90 -22.75 -5.56 -3.49
N GLU A 91 -22.31 -6.30 -4.51
CA GLU A 91 -20.88 -6.51 -4.81
C GLU A 91 -20.23 -5.25 -5.40
N ASN A 92 -18.93 -5.08 -5.17
CA ASN A 92 -18.17 -4.00 -5.78
C ASN A 92 -18.14 -4.15 -7.31
N PRO A 93 -18.73 -3.22 -8.08
CA PRO A 93 -18.77 -3.32 -9.54
C PRO A 93 -17.41 -3.11 -10.21
N PHE A 94 -16.41 -2.61 -9.46
CA PHE A 94 -15.08 -2.33 -10.00
C PHE A 94 -14.07 -3.46 -9.79
N GLY A 95 -14.48 -4.56 -9.15
CA GLY A 95 -13.60 -5.69 -8.88
C GLY A 95 -12.72 -5.51 -7.63
N SER A 96 -11.63 -6.27 -7.56
CA SER A 96 -10.75 -6.31 -6.38
C SER A 96 -9.66 -5.22 -6.44
N SER A 97 -9.18 -4.79 -5.28
CA SER A 97 -7.89 -4.08 -5.18
C SER A 97 -6.80 -4.99 -4.59
N PHE A 98 -5.55 -4.56 -4.70
CA PHE A 98 -4.36 -5.32 -4.33
C PHE A 98 -3.50 -4.52 -3.36
N CYS A 99 -3.27 -5.07 -2.18
CA CYS A 99 -2.48 -4.43 -1.13
C CYS A 99 -1.05 -4.96 -1.13
N TYR A 100 -0.08 -4.08 -1.34
CA TYR A 100 1.35 -4.36 -1.29
C TYR A 100 1.95 -3.70 -0.05
N GLY A 101 2.63 -4.47 0.79
CA GLY A 101 3.16 -4.01 2.07
C GLY A 101 4.68 -3.89 2.08
N THR A 102 5.17 -2.92 2.85
CA THR A 102 6.54 -2.85 3.40
C THR A 102 6.44 -2.77 4.92
N ASP A 103 7.57 -2.66 5.61
CA ASP A 103 7.60 -2.52 7.07
C ASP A 103 6.95 -1.23 7.59
N GLN A 104 6.69 -0.24 6.72
CA GLN A 104 6.19 1.09 7.11
C GLN A 104 5.05 1.61 6.24
N MET A 105 4.74 0.94 5.12
CA MET A 105 3.77 1.41 4.13
C MET A 105 2.93 0.26 3.60
N ILE A 106 1.66 0.51 3.31
CA ILE A 106 0.78 -0.37 2.54
C ILE A 106 0.21 0.43 1.38
N PHE A 107 0.39 -0.06 0.17
CA PHE A 107 -0.17 0.50 -1.05
C PHE A 107 -1.36 -0.34 -1.49
N GLU A 108 -2.54 0.26 -1.51
CA GLU A 108 -3.71 -0.32 -2.17
C GLU A 108 -3.69 0.13 -3.64
N VAL A 109 -3.70 -0.82 -4.55
CA VAL A 109 -3.59 -0.59 -6.00
C VAL A 109 -4.77 -1.24 -6.72
N LEU A 110 -5.34 -0.55 -7.68
CA LEU A 110 -6.37 -1.11 -8.58
C LEU A 110 -5.76 -2.08 -9.61
N ASP A 111 -6.60 -2.84 -10.30
CA ASP A 111 -6.21 -3.74 -11.39
C ASP A 111 -5.43 -3.06 -12.53
N ASN A 112 -5.75 -1.79 -12.80
CA ASN A 112 -5.12 -0.94 -13.80
C ASN A 112 -3.78 -0.31 -13.34
N GLY A 113 -3.32 -0.64 -12.13
CA GLY A 113 -2.04 -0.23 -11.56
C GLY A 113 -2.04 1.14 -10.88
N HIS A 114 -3.16 1.87 -10.85
CA HIS A 114 -3.26 3.14 -10.13
C HIS A 114 -3.34 2.92 -8.62
N ILE A 115 -2.69 3.80 -7.86
CA ILE A 115 -2.78 3.82 -6.40
C ILE A 115 -4.17 4.30 -6.00
N ALA A 116 -4.87 3.52 -5.19
CA ALA A 116 -6.13 3.92 -4.56
C ALA A 116 -5.88 4.61 -3.21
N SER A 117 -5.00 4.01 -2.40
CA SER A 117 -4.60 4.59 -1.12
C SER A 117 -3.19 4.18 -0.73
N VAL A 118 -2.54 5.00 0.09
CA VAL A 118 -1.31 4.63 0.80
C VAL A 118 -1.55 4.80 2.29
N VAL A 119 -1.35 3.71 3.03
CA VAL A 119 -1.29 3.73 4.48
C VAL A 119 0.16 3.78 4.89
N LEU A 120 0.53 4.71 5.74
CA LEU A 120 1.82 4.72 6.41
C LEU A 120 1.59 4.63 7.91
N PHE A 121 2.44 3.89 8.59
CA PHE A 121 2.24 3.57 10.00
C PHE A 121 3.56 3.52 10.75
N ASP A 122 3.49 3.73 12.07
CA ASP A 122 4.64 3.54 12.95
C ASP A 122 4.93 2.02 13.06
N PRO A 123 6.12 1.55 12.65
CA PRO A 123 6.45 0.13 12.67
C PRO A 123 6.49 -0.47 14.08
N LEU A 124 6.64 0.36 15.12
CA LEU A 124 6.63 -0.08 16.51
C LEU A 124 5.21 -0.22 17.07
N LEU A 125 4.22 0.42 16.44
CA LEU A 125 2.82 0.40 16.88
C LEU A 125 1.93 -0.45 15.97
N GLY A 126 2.41 -0.79 14.77
CA GLY A 126 1.71 -1.60 13.78
C GLY A 126 0.77 -0.81 12.87
N PRO A 127 0.23 -1.45 11.82
CA PRO A 127 -0.70 -0.84 10.86
C PRO A 127 -2.14 -0.65 11.35
#